data_AF-G9NRD4-F1
#
_entry.id   AF-G9NRD4-F1
#
_cell.length_a   1.000
_cell.length_b   1.000
_cell.length_c   1.000
_cell.angle_alpha   90.00
_cell.angle_beta   90.00
_cell.angle_gamma   90.00
#
_symmetry.space_group_name_H-M   'P 1'
#
loop_
_entity.id
_entity.type
_entity.pdbx_description
1 polymer ?
#
loop_
_entity_poly.entity_id
_entity_poly.type
_entity_poly.pdbx_seq_one_letter_code
_entity_poly.pdbx_strand_id
1 'polypeptide(L)'
;MERCENMPDRESTRVKIAMLDTGLQLPESLQENYEAEGRVNVGASESFLPSTKDDADCSWRVDRNGHGSRVGQIILEVAPEADLHVARVFKSGDNLANPNMAAEIYKSIAEAIGRATNEWKVDIIVMCFGFDKPIPLIQDAMKKASKVEKPPLFFAATRNDGAHKLMAWPARNPSVIGISSTMGDGCRSTFNPSENDFQIC
;
A
#
# COMPACT_ATOMS: atom_id res chain seq x y z
N MET A 1 -31.84 23.32 28.63
CA MET A 1 -30.57 22.75 28.16
C MET A 1 -30.71 22.59 26.67
N GLU A 2 -30.13 23.51 25.93
CA GLU A 2 -30.20 23.59 24.47
C GLU A 2 -29.54 22.37 23.84
N ARG A 3 -30.26 21.78 22.87
CA ARG A 3 -29.71 20.80 21.94
C ARG A 3 -28.78 21.57 21.01
N CYS A 4 -27.49 21.22 20.99
CA CYS A 4 -26.63 21.64 19.89
C CYS A 4 -27.14 20.97 18.62
N GLU A 5 -27.61 21.82 17.73
CA GLU A 5 -28.22 21.52 16.44
C GLU A 5 -27.17 21.02 15.43
N ASN A 6 -27.58 20.02 14.65
CA ASN A 6 -27.16 19.73 13.28
C ASN A 6 -25.84 20.36 12.79
N MET A 7 -24.73 19.63 12.93
CA MET A 7 -23.71 19.67 11.90
C MET A 7 -24.31 19.04 10.62
N PRO A 8 -24.14 19.65 9.43
CA PRO A 8 -24.59 19.01 8.20
C PRO A 8 -23.88 17.68 8.08
N ASP A 9 -24.66 16.61 7.97
CA ASP A 9 -24.18 15.26 7.70
C ASP A 9 -23.54 15.30 6.32
N ARG A 10 -22.24 15.57 6.29
CA ARG A 10 -21.42 15.49 5.09
C ARG A 10 -21.33 14.01 4.82
N GLU A 11 -22.29 13.45 4.07
CA GLU A 11 -22.43 12.01 3.77
C GLU A 11 -21.10 11.29 4.00
N SER A 12 -20.94 10.66 5.17
CA SER A 12 -19.59 10.31 5.63
C SER A 12 -19.10 9.13 4.83
N THR A 13 -18.50 9.40 3.68
CA THR A 13 -17.87 8.38 2.85
C THR A 13 -16.75 7.75 3.66
N ARG A 14 -16.77 6.43 3.81
CA ARG A 14 -15.72 5.65 4.45
C ARG A 14 -14.35 6.00 3.87
N VAL A 15 -13.32 5.98 4.71
CA VAL A 15 -11.94 6.23 4.27
C VAL A 15 -11.52 5.08 3.35
N LYS A 16 -11.03 5.42 2.16
CA LYS A 16 -10.57 4.42 1.19
C LYS A 16 -9.06 4.26 1.25
N ILE A 17 -8.60 3.03 1.38
CA ILE A 17 -7.20 2.67 1.51
C ILE A 17 -6.83 1.77 0.33
N ALA A 18 -5.87 2.16 -0.50
CA ALA A 18 -5.23 1.25 -1.44
C ALA A 18 -4.01 0.60 -0.79
N MET A 19 -3.95 -0.73 -0.83
CA MET A 19 -2.76 -1.50 -0.47
C MET A 19 -2.10 -2.01 -1.73
N LEU A 20 -0.85 -1.57 -1.97
CA LEU A 20 -0.03 -2.07 -3.06
C LEU A 20 0.92 -3.13 -2.49
N ASP A 21 0.66 -4.40 -2.79
CA ASP A 21 1.45 -5.51 -2.23
C ASP A 21 1.37 -6.79 -3.10
N THR A 22 1.57 -7.95 -2.50
CA THR A 22 1.62 -9.29 -3.09
C THR A 22 0.26 -9.93 -3.34
N GLY A 23 -0.83 -9.32 -2.85
CA GLY A 23 -2.21 -9.77 -2.98
C GLY A 23 -2.95 -9.75 -1.64
N LEU A 24 -4.13 -10.36 -1.58
CA LEU A 24 -4.90 -10.59 -0.36
C LEU A 24 -5.58 -11.96 -0.43
N GLN A 25 -5.17 -12.89 0.40
CA GLN A 25 -5.74 -14.23 0.51
C GLN A 25 -6.00 -14.59 1.97
N LEU A 26 -7.23 -14.35 2.43
CA LEU A 26 -7.68 -14.69 3.78
C LEU A 26 -8.37 -16.06 3.80
N PRO A 27 -8.60 -16.67 4.99
CA PRO A 27 -9.51 -17.80 5.11
C PRO A 27 -10.87 -17.47 4.48
N GLU A 28 -11.44 -18.43 3.74
CA GLU A 28 -12.63 -18.24 2.89
C GLU A 28 -13.77 -17.50 3.61
N SER A 29 -14.16 -17.97 4.79
CA SER A 29 -15.24 -17.35 5.58
C SER A 29 -14.93 -15.90 5.96
N LEU A 30 -13.67 -15.56 6.23
CA LEU A 30 -13.27 -14.21 6.59
C LEU A 30 -13.24 -13.30 5.35
N GLN A 31 -12.75 -13.83 4.24
CA GLN A 31 -12.75 -13.13 2.95
C GLN A 31 -14.19 -12.79 2.52
N GLU A 32 -15.09 -13.78 2.56
CA GLU A 32 -16.50 -13.61 2.21
C GLU A 32 -17.18 -12.57 3.11
N ASN A 33 -16.92 -12.58 4.43
CA ASN A 33 -17.48 -11.60 5.34
C ASN A 33 -17.03 -10.17 4.99
N TYR A 34 -15.74 -9.94 4.81
CA TYR A 34 -15.24 -8.59 4.48
C TYR A 34 -15.72 -8.09 3.12
N GLU A 35 -15.98 -8.99 2.17
CA GLU A 35 -16.53 -8.63 0.86
C GLU A 35 -18.02 -8.35 0.92
N ALA A 36 -18.78 -9.16 1.66
CA ALA A 36 -20.21 -8.95 1.89
C ALA A 36 -20.48 -7.64 2.64
N GLU A 37 -19.60 -7.27 3.58
CA GLU A 37 -19.64 -5.99 4.29
C GLU A 37 -19.13 -4.80 3.44
N GLY A 38 -18.61 -5.04 2.23
CA GLY A 38 -18.03 -4.00 1.37
C GLY A 38 -16.68 -3.45 1.85
N ARG A 39 -16.10 -4.03 2.91
CA ARG A 39 -14.82 -3.62 3.50
C ARG A 39 -13.62 -3.98 2.64
N VAL A 40 -13.75 -5.00 1.81
CA VAL A 40 -12.84 -5.25 0.68
C VAL A 40 -13.59 -4.91 -0.61
N ASN A 41 -13.12 -3.91 -1.34
CA ASN A 41 -13.78 -3.47 -2.55
C ASN A 41 -13.43 -4.41 -3.72
N VAL A 42 -14.26 -5.43 -3.93
CA VAL A 42 -14.06 -6.46 -4.96
C VAL A 42 -14.05 -5.88 -6.37
N GLY A 43 -14.91 -4.90 -6.65
CA GLY A 43 -15.04 -4.30 -7.99
C GLY A 43 -13.89 -3.38 -8.37
N ALA A 44 -13.19 -2.83 -7.38
CA ALA A 44 -12.03 -1.98 -7.60
C ALA A 44 -10.71 -2.75 -7.53
N SER A 45 -10.61 -3.77 -6.67
CA SER A 45 -9.35 -4.51 -6.46
C SER A 45 -8.89 -5.23 -7.73
N GLU A 46 -7.61 -5.07 -8.07
CA GLU A 46 -7.05 -5.48 -9.36
C GLU A 46 -5.60 -5.98 -9.19
N SER A 47 -5.17 -6.85 -10.08
CA SER A 47 -3.77 -7.24 -10.20
C SER A 47 -3.13 -6.53 -11.39
N PHE A 48 -1.98 -5.92 -11.12
CA PHE A 48 -1.19 -5.18 -12.09
C PHE A 48 0.01 -6.01 -12.57
N LEU A 49 0.08 -7.29 -12.22
CA LEU A 49 1.14 -8.17 -12.69
C LEU A 49 1.10 -8.31 -14.22
N PRO A 50 2.26 -8.42 -14.88
CA PRO A 50 2.30 -8.66 -16.31
C PRO A 50 1.54 -9.94 -16.67
N SER A 51 0.46 -9.81 -17.43
CA SER A 51 -0.38 -10.94 -17.82
C SER A 51 0.38 -11.88 -18.78
N THR A 52 0.74 -13.06 -18.30
CA THR A 52 0.97 -14.24 -19.15
C THR A 52 -0.40 -14.80 -19.53
N LYS A 53 -0.60 -15.14 -20.82
CA LYS A 53 -1.91 -15.32 -21.48
C LYS A 53 -2.89 -16.36 -20.86
N ASP A 54 -2.50 -17.10 -19.83
CA ASP A 54 -3.29 -18.20 -19.24
C ASP A 54 -3.26 -18.29 -17.70
N ASP A 55 -2.81 -17.25 -16.97
CA ASP A 55 -2.63 -17.39 -15.51
C ASP A 55 -3.89 -17.02 -14.70
N ALA A 56 -4.66 -18.04 -14.29
CA ALA A 56 -5.60 -17.94 -13.15
C ALA A 56 -4.90 -17.48 -11.85
N ASP A 57 -3.57 -17.58 -11.81
CA ASP A 57 -2.68 -17.10 -10.76
C ASP A 57 -2.49 -15.58 -10.74
N CYS A 58 -3.06 -14.83 -11.68
CA CYS A 58 -2.96 -13.37 -11.73
C CYS A 58 -4.03 -12.65 -10.92
N SER A 59 -4.92 -13.33 -10.19
CA SER A 59 -5.94 -12.67 -9.36
C SER A 59 -5.31 -11.89 -8.19
N TRP A 60 -5.91 -10.75 -7.81
CA TRP A 60 -5.53 -10.04 -6.58
C TRP A 60 -5.84 -10.83 -5.31
N ARG A 61 -6.75 -11.82 -5.40
CA ARG A 61 -7.16 -12.74 -4.33
C ARG A 61 -6.14 -13.84 -4.02
N VAL A 62 -5.04 -13.88 -4.76
CA VAL A 62 -3.98 -14.87 -4.60
C VAL A 62 -2.77 -14.18 -4.01
N ASP A 63 -2.26 -14.71 -2.91
CA ASP A 63 -1.04 -14.23 -2.27
C ASP A 63 -0.20 -15.42 -1.80
N ARG A 64 0.78 -15.81 -2.62
CA ARG A 64 1.69 -16.91 -2.30
C ARG A 64 2.82 -16.52 -1.36
N ASN A 65 3.05 -15.23 -1.16
CA ASN A 65 4.07 -14.72 -0.26
C ASN A 65 3.52 -14.56 1.16
N GLY A 66 2.24 -14.18 1.28
CA GLY A 66 1.53 -13.96 2.53
C GLY A 66 1.72 -12.55 3.11
N HIS A 67 2.65 -11.76 2.56
CA HIS A 67 2.96 -10.43 3.07
C HIS A 67 1.78 -9.46 2.90
N GLY A 68 1.17 -9.44 1.71
CA GLY A 68 0.02 -8.60 1.40
C GLY A 68 -1.20 -9.02 2.23
N SER A 69 -1.40 -10.33 2.41
CA SER A 69 -2.46 -10.86 3.25
C SER A 69 -2.31 -10.44 4.70
N ARG A 70 -1.08 -10.46 5.23
CA ARG A 70 -0.79 -10.00 6.59
C ARG A 70 -1.06 -8.51 6.76
N VAL A 71 -0.62 -7.69 5.81
CA VAL A 71 -0.86 -6.24 5.83
C VAL A 71 -2.35 -5.93 5.70
N GLY A 72 -3.03 -6.55 4.74
CA GLY A 72 -4.46 -6.37 4.52
C GLY A 72 -5.29 -6.76 5.73
N GLN A 73 -4.97 -7.88 6.38
CA GLN A 73 -5.62 -8.29 7.63
C GLN A 73 -5.45 -7.24 8.73
N ILE A 74 -4.25 -6.69 8.92
CA ILE A 74 -4.00 -5.62 9.91
C ILE A 74 -4.85 -4.38 9.61
N ILE A 75 -4.92 -3.96 8.34
CA ILE A 75 -5.75 -2.81 7.95
C ILE A 75 -7.23 -3.07 8.28
N LEU A 76 -7.72 -4.27 7.95
CA LEU A 76 -9.11 -4.66 8.20
C LEU A 76 -9.43 -4.81 9.70
N GLU A 77 -8.47 -5.18 10.54
CA GLU A 77 -8.66 -5.26 11.99
C GLU A 77 -8.59 -3.88 12.67
N VAL A 78 -7.64 -3.03 12.26
CA VAL A 78 -7.37 -1.74 12.91
C VAL A 78 -8.33 -0.65 12.45
N ALA A 79 -8.78 -0.68 11.19
CA ALA A 79 -9.66 0.33 10.60
C ALA A 79 -11.02 -0.28 10.18
N PRO A 80 -11.90 -0.62 11.14
CA PRO A 80 -13.22 -1.23 10.88
C PRO A 80 -14.11 -0.40 9.95
N GLU A 81 -13.91 0.91 9.91
CA GLU A 81 -14.70 1.86 9.11
C GLU A 81 -14.04 2.29 7.79
N ALA A 82 -12.94 1.63 7.39
CA ALA A 82 -12.28 1.87 6.11
C ALA A 82 -12.66 0.82 5.05
N ASP A 83 -12.51 1.20 3.79
CA ASP A 83 -12.64 0.33 2.62
C ASP A 83 -11.25 0.04 2.05
N LEU A 84 -10.91 -1.24 1.94
CA LEU A 84 -9.65 -1.71 1.40
C LEU A 84 -9.77 -2.01 -0.10
N HIS A 85 -8.89 -1.40 -0.88
CA HIS A 85 -8.67 -1.65 -2.29
C HIS A 85 -7.32 -2.36 -2.46
N VAL A 86 -7.31 -3.56 -3.03
CA VAL A 86 -6.09 -4.35 -3.19
C VAL A 86 -5.53 -4.14 -4.59
N ALA A 87 -4.28 -3.67 -4.66
CA ALA A 87 -3.48 -3.62 -5.88
C ALA A 87 -2.34 -4.63 -5.78
N ARG A 88 -2.47 -5.76 -6.48
CA ARG A 88 -1.40 -6.74 -6.51
C ARG A 88 -0.32 -6.33 -7.51
N VAL A 89 0.86 -6.00 -7.02
CA VAL A 89 2.00 -5.49 -7.81
C VAL A 89 3.24 -6.40 -7.73
N PHE A 90 3.24 -7.39 -6.82
CA PHE A 90 4.29 -8.41 -6.71
C PHE A 90 3.71 -9.84 -6.82
N LYS A 91 4.46 -10.73 -7.49
CA LYS A 91 4.16 -12.18 -7.51
C LYS A 91 4.84 -12.90 -6.34
N SER A 92 6.11 -12.57 -6.08
CA SER A 92 6.94 -13.03 -4.97
C SER A 92 8.07 -12.00 -4.71
N GLY A 93 8.66 -12.01 -3.51
CA GLY A 93 9.69 -11.05 -3.09
C GLY A 93 10.99 -11.06 -3.91
N ASP A 94 11.28 -12.14 -4.63
CA ASP A 94 12.56 -12.33 -5.35
C ASP A 94 12.60 -11.71 -6.76
N ASN A 95 11.51 -11.10 -7.23
CA ASN A 95 11.40 -10.66 -8.62
C ASN A 95 12.28 -9.46 -9.00
N LEU A 96 12.94 -8.82 -8.04
CA LEU A 96 13.80 -7.64 -8.28
C LEU A 96 15.22 -7.98 -8.72
N ALA A 97 15.62 -9.25 -8.67
CA ALA A 97 16.97 -9.67 -9.07
C ALA A 97 17.22 -9.60 -10.59
N ASN A 98 16.16 -9.68 -11.40
CA ASN A 98 16.25 -9.58 -12.86
C ASN A 98 15.83 -8.15 -13.32
N PRO A 99 16.69 -7.41 -14.04
CA PRO A 99 16.39 -6.03 -14.45
C PRO A 99 15.11 -5.88 -15.30
N ASN A 100 14.80 -6.84 -16.17
CA ASN A 100 13.59 -6.78 -16.98
C ASN A 100 12.34 -6.99 -16.12
N MET A 101 12.40 -7.92 -15.17
CA MET A 101 11.29 -8.13 -14.21
C MET A 101 11.12 -6.92 -13.29
N ALA A 102 12.22 -6.28 -12.87
CA ALA A 102 12.18 -5.07 -12.07
C ALA A 102 11.51 -3.90 -12.84
N ALA A 103 11.81 -3.72 -14.13
CA ALA A 103 11.18 -2.70 -14.95
C ALA A 103 9.65 -2.89 -15.05
N GLU A 104 9.20 -4.13 -15.26
CA GLU A 104 7.76 -4.45 -15.29
C GLU A 104 7.11 -4.20 -13.93
N ILE A 105 7.75 -4.56 -12.81
CA ILE A 105 7.25 -4.24 -11.47
C ILE A 105 7.11 -2.73 -11.25
N TYR A 106 8.11 -1.94 -11.67
CA TYR A 106 8.03 -0.50 -11.53
C TYR A 106 6.86 0.09 -12.32
N LYS A 107 6.56 -0.49 -13.48
CA LYS A 107 5.39 -0.14 -14.27
C LYS A 107 4.09 -0.54 -13.57
N SER A 108 3.99 -1.76 -13.05
CA SER A 108 2.84 -2.22 -12.26
C SER A 108 2.56 -1.30 -11.07
N ILE A 109 3.59 -0.90 -10.32
CA ILE A 109 3.45 0.01 -9.18
C ILE A 109 2.97 1.39 -9.63
N ALA A 110 3.56 1.95 -10.70
CA ALA A 110 3.17 3.26 -11.21
C ALA A 110 1.73 3.27 -11.75
N GLU A 111 1.31 2.22 -12.43
CA GLU A 111 -0.06 2.02 -12.90
C GLU A 111 -1.03 1.87 -11.73
N ALA A 112 -0.68 1.09 -10.70
CA ALA A 112 -1.49 0.94 -9.49
C ALA A 112 -1.66 2.27 -8.74
N ILE A 113 -0.61 3.09 -8.60
CA ILE A 113 -0.72 4.44 -8.03
C ILE A 113 -1.68 5.31 -8.86
N GLY A 114 -1.56 5.24 -10.19
CA GLY A 114 -2.46 5.92 -11.12
C GLY A 114 -3.91 5.49 -10.96
N ARG A 115 -4.19 4.18 -10.90
CA ARG A 115 -5.53 3.62 -10.71
C ARG A 115 -6.13 4.03 -9.37
N ALA A 116 -5.36 3.83 -8.29
CA ALA A 116 -5.78 4.16 -6.93
C ALA A 116 -6.15 5.64 -6.80
N THR A 117 -5.37 6.52 -7.43
CA THR A 117 -5.59 7.97 -7.36
C THR A 117 -6.78 8.42 -8.21
N ASN A 118 -6.81 8.05 -9.48
CA ASN A 118 -7.71 8.69 -10.44
C ASN A 118 -9.08 8.01 -10.53
N GLU A 119 -9.12 6.68 -10.35
CA GLU A 119 -10.33 5.90 -10.54
C GLU A 119 -10.94 5.47 -9.22
N TRP A 120 -10.14 4.85 -8.34
CA TRP A 120 -10.62 4.46 -7.01
C TRP A 120 -10.82 5.67 -6.10
N LYS A 121 -10.08 6.76 -6.37
CA LYS A 121 -10.07 8.02 -5.61
C LYS A 121 -9.86 7.74 -4.12
N VAL A 122 -8.82 6.96 -3.83
CA VAL A 122 -8.49 6.58 -2.45
C VAL A 122 -7.96 7.76 -1.67
N ASP A 123 -8.11 7.72 -0.35
CA ASP A 123 -7.58 8.72 0.58
C ASP A 123 -6.13 8.38 0.98
N ILE A 124 -5.81 7.09 1.03
CA ILE A 124 -4.52 6.58 1.51
C ILE A 124 -3.97 5.53 0.55
N ILE A 125 -2.68 5.58 0.28
CA ILE A 125 -1.92 4.55 -0.43
C ILE A 125 -0.85 3.99 0.51
N VAL A 126 -0.95 2.69 0.82
CA VAL A 126 -0.01 1.96 1.68
C VAL A 126 0.91 1.11 0.79
N MET A 127 2.22 1.29 0.99
CA MET A 127 3.29 0.60 0.26
C MET A 127 4.24 -0.09 1.24
N CYS A 128 4.05 -1.38 1.50
CA CYS A 128 4.87 -2.13 2.45
C CYS A 128 6.15 -2.70 1.80
N PHE A 129 6.78 -1.93 0.92
CA PHE A 129 8.01 -2.29 0.20
C PHE A 129 8.90 -1.06 0.02
N GLY A 130 10.16 -1.30 -0.35
CA GLY A 130 11.10 -0.22 -0.58
C GLY A 130 12.28 -0.62 -1.47
N PHE A 131 12.96 0.40 -1.98
CA PHE A 131 14.06 0.34 -2.92
C PHE A 131 15.24 1.17 -2.41
N ASP A 132 16.45 0.80 -2.84
CA ASP A 132 17.66 1.53 -2.45
C ASP A 132 17.75 2.94 -3.06
N LYS A 133 17.14 3.13 -4.23
CA LYS A 133 17.20 4.38 -5.00
C LYS A 133 15.80 4.79 -5.46
N PRO A 134 15.57 6.10 -5.68
CA PRO A 134 14.34 6.55 -6.33
C PRO A 134 14.16 5.88 -7.68
N ILE A 135 12.94 5.40 -7.93
CA ILE A 135 12.56 4.83 -9.22
C ILE A 135 11.81 5.92 -10.00
N PRO A 136 12.35 6.47 -11.10
CA PRO A 136 11.77 7.62 -11.79
C PRO A 136 10.30 7.44 -12.16
N LEU A 137 9.93 6.24 -12.64
CA LEU A 137 8.56 5.94 -13.06
C LEU A 137 7.55 6.03 -11.90
N ILE A 138 7.90 5.47 -10.75
CA ILE A 138 7.07 5.51 -9.54
C ILE A 138 7.05 6.93 -8.96
N GLN A 139 8.19 7.63 -8.96
CA GLN A 139 8.28 9.02 -8.51
C GLN A 139 7.39 9.96 -9.34
N ASP A 140 7.37 9.79 -10.66
CA ASP A 140 6.50 10.55 -11.54
C ASP A 140 5.03 10.22 -11.31
N ALA A 141 4.68 8.97 -11.03
CA ALA A 141 3.32 8.58 -10.67
C ALA A 141 2.87 9.26 -9.37
N MET A 142 3.71 9.26 -8.33
CA MET A 142 3.44 9.96 -7.07
C MET A 142 3.30 11.48 -7.27
N LYS A 143 4.17 12.08 -8.10
CA LYS A 143 4.12 13.52 -8.43
C LYS A 143 2.87 13.90 -9.23
N LYS A 144 2.36 13.00 -10.06
CA LYS A 144 1.07 13.19 -10.75
C LYS A 144 -0.08 13.08 -9.75
N ALA A 145 -0.02 12.08 -8.86
CA ALA A 145 -1.04 11.89 -7.84
C ALA A 145 -1.13 13.08 -6.87
N SER A 146 -0.01 13.71 -6.52
CA SER A 146 0.01 14.89 -5.65
C SER A 146 -0.61 16.16 -6.25
N LYS A 147 -0.98 16.13 -7.55
CA LYS A 147 -1.52 17.29 -8.28
C LYS A 147 -3.02 17.20 -8.53
N VAL A 148 -3.66 16.08 -8.17
CA VAL A 148 -5.13 15.97 -8.27
C VAL A 148 -5.79 16.81 -7.18
N GLU A 149 -7.07 17.12 -7.34
CA GLU A 149 -7.81 17.99 -6.41
C GLU A 149 -7.80 17.48 -4.96
N LYS A 150 -7.90 16.16 -4.79
CA LYS A 150 -7.82 15.47 -3.50
C LYS A 150 -6.72 14.39 -3.55
N PRO A 151 -5.45 14.76 -3.31
CA PRO A 151 -4.33 13.83 -3.43
C PRO A 151 -4.34 12.83 -2.26
N PRO A 152 -4.00 11.55 -2.51
CA PRO A 152 -3.89 10.56 -1.45
C PRO A 152 -2.65 10.80 -0.58
N LEU A 153 -2.72 10.37 0.68
CA LEU A 153 -1.56 10.28 1.56
C LEU A 153 -0.79 8.99 1.26
N PHE A 154 0.52 9.10 1.12
CA PHE A 154 1.39 7.94 0.88
C PHE A 154 2.05 7.50 2.19
N PHE A 155 1.97 6.20 2.48
CA PHE A 155 2.64 5.55 3.60
C PHE A 155 3.56 4.45 3.08
N ALA A 156 4.79 4.37 3.61
CA ALA A 156 5.71 3.31 3.20
C ALA A 156 6.58 2.78 4.34
N ALA A 157 6.93 1.50 4.27
CA ALA A 157 7.83 0.88 5.23
C ALA A 157 9.27 1.39 5.08
N THR A 158 9.93 1.73 6.20
CA THR A 158 11.27 2.34 6.16
C THR A 158 12.39 1.38 5.77
N ARG A 159 12.37 0.11 6.21
CA ARG A 159 13.14 -1.08 5.74
C ARG A 159 13.08 -2.21 6.79
N ASN A 160 13.45 -3.43 6.39
CA ASN A 160 13.65 -4.59 7.28
C ASN A 160 15.10 -5.16 7.28
N ASP A 161 16.06 -4.57 6.54
CA ASP A 161 17.39 -5.18 6.28
C ASP A 161 18.54 -4.68 7.17
N GLY A 162 18.24 -4.17 8.36
CA GLY A 162 19.27 -3.76 9.33
C GLY A 162 19.62 -2.27 9.32
N ALA A 163 20.07 -1.79 10.49
CA ALA A 163 20.31 -0.37 10.80
C ALA A 163 21.49 0.30 10.05
N HIS A 164 22.26 -0.45 9.25
CA HIS A 164 23.43 0.06 8.52
C HIS A 164 23.13 0.60 7.12
N LYS A 165 21.87 0.51 6.67
CA LYS A 165 21.45 1.03 5.37
C LYS A 165 20.49 2.21 5.56
N LEU A 166 20.63 3.20 4.69
CA LEU A 166 19.72 4.34 4.61
C LEU A 166 18.27 3.86 4.48
N MET A 167 17.35 4.65 5.06
CA MET A 167 15.91 4.49 4.87
C MET A 167 15.58 4.24 3.39
N ALA A 168 14.75 3.22 3.14
CA ALA A 168 14.33 2.84 1.81
C ALA A 168 13.49 3.94 1.16
N TRP A 169 13.58 4.05 -0.16
CA TRP A 169 12.64 4.83 -0.95
C TRP A 169 11.46 3.91 -1.34
N PRO A 170 10.18 4.31 -1.23
CA PRO A 170 9.71 5.69 -1.16
C PRO A 170 9.57 6.26 0.25
N ALA A 171 9.81 5.51 1.33
CA ALA A 171 9.61 5.99 2.71
C ALA A 171 10.42 7.25 3.07
N ARG A 172 11.61 7.43 2.50
CA ARG A 172 12.42 8.66 2.68
C ARG A 172 12.04 9.82 1.74
N ASN A 173 11.04 9.66 0.87
CA ASN A 173 10.58 10.75 0.00
C ASN A 173 9.82 11.78 0.86
N PRO A 174 10.07 13.10 0.74
CA PRO A 174 9.39 14.12 1.53
C PRO A 174 7.86 14.13 1.45
N SER A 175 7.28 13.53 0.40
CA SER A 175 5.84 13.41 0.20
C SER A 175 5.26 12.10 0.74
N VAL A 176 6.05 11.30 1.47
CA VAL A 176 5.66 9.99 2.01
C VAL A 176 5.89 9.96 3.50
N ILE A 177 4.92 9.41 4.22
CA ILE A 177 5.05 9.13 5.65
C ILE A 177 5.75 7.77 5.79
N GLY A 178 7.05 7.81 6.12
CA GLY A 178 7.84 6.62 6.42
C GLY A 178 7.44 6.01 7.77
N ILE A 179 7.16 4.71 7.79
CA ILE A 179 6.76 3.97 8.99
C ILE A 179 7.85 2.96 9.39
N SER A 180 8.33 3.09 10.63
CA SER A 180 9.29 2.18 11.26
C SER A 180 8.59 1.23 12.26
N SER A 181 9.25 0.13 12.59
CA SER A 181 8.69 -0.92 13.46
C SER A 181 9.12 -0.77 14.92
N THR A 182 8.28 -1.20 15.86
CA THR A 182 8.66 -1.37 17.26
C THR A 182 8.41 -2.81 17.70
N MET A 183 9.15 -3.24 18.72
CA MET A 183 8.93 -4.49 19.42
C MET A 183 7.74 -4.36 20.38
N GLY A 184 7.22 -5.48 20.88
CA GLY A 184 6.04 -5.48 21.77
C GLY A 184 6.22 -4.77 23.12
N ASP A 185 7.46 -4.47 23.49
CA ASP A 185 7.83 -3.68 24.66
C ASP A 185 8.00 -2.17 24.36
N GLY A 186 7.72 -1.76 23.11
CA GLY A 186 7.85 -0.37 22.64
C GLY A 186 9.28 0.02 22.24
N CYS A 187 10.25 -0.88 22.36
CA CYS A 187 11.61 -0.62 21.88
C CYS A 187 11.64 -0.61 20.35
N ARG A 188 12.59 0.13 19.76
CA ARG A 188 12.78 0.13 18.31
C ARG A 188 13.21 -1.25 17.82
N SER A 189 12.61 -1.69 16.71
CA SER A 189 13.08 -2.89 16.04
C SER A 189 14.53 -2.70 15.59
N THR A 190 15.38 -3.68 15.87
CA THR A 190 16.83 -3.64 15.60
C THR A 190 17.18 -3.49 14.12
N PHE A 191 16.21 -3.77 13.24
CA PHE A 191 16.33 -3.65 11.79
C PHE A 191 15.91 -2.29 11.22
N ASN A 192 15.37 -1.37 12.04
CA ASN A 192 15.04 -0.03 11.57
C ASN A 192 16.31 0.73 11.12
N PRO A 193 16.21 1.63 10.13
CA PRO A 193 17.30 2.52 9.77
C PRO A 193 17.66 3.45 10.95
N SER A 194 18.90 3.95 10.96
CA SER A 194 19.39 4.83 12.02
C SER A 194 18.77 6.23 11.90
N GLU A 195 18.54 6.92 13.02
CA GLU A 195 17.95 8.28 12.99
C GLU A 195 18.83 9.31 12.31
N ASN A 196 20.13 9.06 12.16
CA ASN A 196 21.04 9.99 11.50
C ASN A 196 20.86 10.03 9.97
N ASP A 197 19.98 9.19 9.42
CA ASP A 197 19.71 9.12 7.98
C ASP A 197 18.71 10.20 7.48
N PHE A 198 18.19 11.06 8.36
CA PHE A 198 17.28 12.17 8.02
C PHE A 198 17.99 13.40 7.43
N GLN A 199 19.18 13.26 6.85
CA GLN A 199 19.88 14.39 6.24
C GLN A 199 19.20 14.76 4.91
N ILE A 200 18.25 15.70 5.01
CA ILE A 200 17.59 16.38 3.90
C ILE A 200 18.69 17.04 3.05
N CYS A 201 18.89 16.52 1.84
CA CYS A 201 19.60 17.21 0.76
C CYS A 201 18.59 17.85 -0.18
#